data_AF-A0A498R0H9-F1
#
_entry.id   AF-A0A498R0H9-F1
#
_cell.length_a   1.000
_cell.length_b   1.000
_cell.length_c   1.000
_cell.angle_alpha   90.00
_cell.angle_beta   90.00
_cell.angle_gamma   90.00
#
_symmetry.space_group_name_H-M   'P 1'
#
loop_
_entity.id
_entity.type
_entity.pdbx_description
1 polymer ?
#
loop_
_entity_poly.entity_id
_entity_poly.type
_entity_poly.pdbx_seq_one_letter_code
_entity_poly.pdbx_strand_id
1 'polypeptide(L)'
;MEAGGSLGTGGAGGDGGQADDAVGGAGGAGGNGGTFYGSGGMGGWGGNGGLDGGVGGTGGAAGLLGDAGAGGGGGTGLVRDGGVGGAGGAGGLVGDGGLGGHGGTGGTNGAAGGAGGRGGLLYGAGGDGGAGGNGQPATGGDGGAGGAAGLFGAGGRGGDGGVGHNKGGLGGGGGISMLCGNGGNGGDGGAAGLDGRAGGSGGKAGILFGNGGGGGTGGFGGFSIPGHGGPGGVGGQAGLIGNGGNGGAGGITSAAGSTGGNGGNGGDARLIGDGGNGGNAGTGTTAGGPGTGGTGGLLLGQRGVNGST
;
A
#
# COMPACT_ATOMS: atom_id res chain seq x y z
N MET A 1 -14.40 -31.44 1.35
CA MET A 1 -13.09 -31.50 0.68
C MET A 1 -13.31 -32.23 -0.64
N GLU A 2 -13.70 -31.53 -1.69
CA GLU A 2 -13.56 -32.04 -3.05
C GLU A 2 -12.20 -31.59 -3.57
N ALA A 3 -11.47 -32.52 -4.19
CA ALA A 3 -10.22 -32.24 -4.88
C ALA A 3 -10.49 -31.14 -5.93
N GLY A 4 -9.79 -30.01 -5.83
CA GLY A 4 -9.93 -28.91 -6.77
C GLY A 4 -9.77 -29.40 -8.21
N GLY A 5 -10.72 -29.05 -9.07
CA GLY A 5 -10.65 -29.39 -10.50
C GLY A 5 -9.31 -28.98 -11.10
N SER A 6 -8.78 -29.80 -12.00
CA SER A 6 -7.52 -29.52 -12.71
C SER A 6 -7.57 -28.20 -13.49
N LEU A 7 -8.78 -27.74 -13.83
CA LEU A 7 -9.11 -26.52 -14.53
C LEU A 7 -10.30 -25.84 -13.83
N GLY A 8 -10.28 -24.51 -13.71
CA GLY A 8 -11.45 -23.74 -13.29
C GLY A 8 -11.09 -22.51 -12.46
N THR A 9 -11.94 -21.48 -12.50
CA THR A 9 -11.79 -20.29 -11.65
C THR A 9 -12.30 -20.57 -10.25
N GLY A 10 -11.65 -20.00 -9.25
CA GLY A 10 -12.16 -20.00 -7.88
C GLY A 10 -13.48 -19.23 -7.77
N GLY A 11 -14.43 -19.72 -6.98
CA GLY A 11 -15.68 -19.03 -6.71
C GLY A 11 -15.45 -17.75 -5.90
N ALA A 12 -16.26 -16.72 -6.12
CA ALA A 12 -16.22 -15.52 -5.27
C ALA A 12 -16.67 -15.86 -3.84
N GLY A 13 -16.06 -15.19 -2.86
CA GLY A 13 -16.53 -15.21 -1.48
C GLY A 13 -17.86 -14.48 -1.35
N GLY A 14 -18.75 -14.98 -0.49
CA GLY A 14 -20.01 -14.32 -0.20
C GLY A 14 -19.82 -13.05 0.62
N ASP A 15 -20.62 -12.03 0.38
CA ASP A 15 -20.57 -10.80 1.17
C ASP A 15 -21.07 -11.01 2.60
N GLY A 16 -20.48 -10.26 3.53
CA GLY A 16 -20.89 -10.20 4.91
C GLY A 16 -22.24 -9.51 5.07
N GLY A 17 -23.10 -10.06 5.93
CA GLY A 17 -24.42 -9.49 6.22
C GLY A 17 -24.32 -8.17 6.99
N GLN A 18 -25.31 -7.29 6.78
CA GLN A 18 -25.46 -6.10 7.62
C GLN A 18 -25.93 -6.48 9.03
N ALA A 19 -25.51 -5.70 10.03
CA ALA A 19 -25.97 -5.84 11.41
C ALA A 19 -26.16 -4.46 12.05
N ASP A 20 -27.32 -4.20 12.66
CA ASP A 20 -27.69 -2.85 13.14
C ASP A 20 -27.17 -2.51 14.54
N ASP A 21 -26.99 -3.51 15.43
CA ASP A 21 -26.49 -3.35 16.81
C ASP A 21 -25.34 -4.31 17.14
N ALA A 22 -24.69 -4.83 16.10
CA ALA A 22 -23.60 -5.79 16.23
C ALA A 22 -22.48 -5.49 15.22
N VAL A 23 -21.46 -6.34 15.27
CA VAL A 23 -20.40 -6.36 14.26
C VAL A 23 -20.99 -6.84 12.94
N GLY A 24 -20.66 -6.16 11.84
CA GLY A 24 -21.05 -6.59 10.50
C GLY A 24 -20.48 -7.97 10.17
N GLY A 25 -21.18 -8.75 9.33
CA GLY A 25 -20.73 -10.09 8.95
C GLY A 25 -19.37 -10.04 8.23
N ALA A 26 -18.52 -11.04 8.44
CA ALA A 26 -17.29 -11.16 7.66
C ALA A 26 -17.60 -11.53 6.21
N GLY A 27 -16.83 -10.98 5.27
CA GLY A 27 -16.81 -11.45 3.89
C GLY A 27 -16.16 -12.82 3.79
N GLY A 28 -16.75 -13.69 2.98
CA GLY A 28 -16.21 -15.03 2.69
C GLY A 28 -14.91 -14.96 1.90
N ALA A 29 -14.02 -15.92 2.11
CA ALA A 29 -12.83 -16.05 1.28
C ALA A 29 -13.20 -16.43 -0.16
N GLY A 30 -12.46 -15.89 -1.12
CA GLY A 30 -12.48 -16.36 -2.50
C GLY A 30 -11.91 -17.76 -2.61
N GLY A 31 -12.54 -18.61 -3.42
CA GLY A 31 -12.06 -19.95 -3.72
C GLY A 31 -10.74 -19.91 -4.50
N ASN A 32 -9.93 -20.95 -4.38
CA ASN A 32 -8.71 -21.08 -5.18
C ASN A 32 -9.04 -21.46 -6.62
N GLY A 33 -8.21 -21.01 -7.57
CA GLY A 33 -8.22 -21.51 -8.94
C GLY A 33 -7.85 -23.00 -9.01
N GLY A 34 -8.23 -23.64 -10.11
CA GLY A 34 -7.88 -25.02 -10.42
C GLY A 34 -6.37 -25.21 -10.53
N THR A 35 -5.87 -26.41 -10.25
CA THR A 35 -4.43 -26.62 -9.98
C THR A 35 -3.50 -26.26 -11.15
N PHE A 36 -3.88 -26.52 -12.40
CA PHE A 36 -3.05 -26.20 -13.57
C PHE A 36 -3.42 -24.88 -14.23
N TYR A 37 -4.72 -24.57 -14.31
CA TYR A 37 -5.20 -23.33 -14.90
C TYR A 37 -6.44 -22.85 -14.16
N GLY A 38 -6.43 -21.59 -13.74
CA GLY A 38 -7.54 -20.98 -13.05
C GLY A 38 -7.13 -19.77 -12.24
N SER A 39 -7.89 -18.69 -12.38
CA SER A 39 -7.74 -17.54 -11.49
C SER A 39 -8.33 -17.83 -10.11
N GLY A 40 -7.78 -17.19 -9.10
CA GLY A 40 -8.39 -17.16 -7.77
C GLY A 40 -9.71 -16.36 -7.79
N GLY A 41 -10.67 -16.75 -6.96
CA GLY A 41 -11.91 -16.01 -6.76
C GLY A 41 -11.69 -14.78 -5.89
N MET A 42 -12.48 -13.72 -6.08
CA MET A 42 -12.42 -12.54 -5.22
C MET A 42 -12.92 -12.87 -3.81
N GLY A 43 -12.35 -12.22 -2.79
CA GLY A 43 -12.92 -12.23 -1.44
C GLY A 43 -14.20 -11.40 -1.39
N GLY A 44 -15.16 -11.82 -0.56
CA GLY A 44 -16.41 -11.10 -0.33
C GLY A 44 -16.18 -9.85 0.52
N TRP A 45 -17.06 -8.86 0.38
CA TRP A 45 -17.00 -7.64 1.19
C TRP A 45 -17.39 -7.92 2.63
N GLY A 46 -16.78 -7.22 3.58
CA GLY A 46 -17.25 -7.18 4.95
C GLY A 46 -18.58 -6.43 5.04
N GLY A 47 -19.50 -6.92 5.85
CA GLY A 47 -20.80 -6.31 6.08
C GLY A 47 -20.72 -5.07 6.96
N ASN A 48 -21.69 -4.17 6.82
CA ASN A 48 -21.77 -2.99 7.66
C ASN A 48 -22.30 -3.37 9.06
N GLY A 49 -21.66 -2.85 10.12
CA GLY A 49 -22.08 -3.06 11.49
C GLY A 49 -22.46 -1.76 12.18
N GLY A 50 -23.50 -1.78 13.01
CA GLY A 50 -23.81 -0.72 13.96
C GLY A 50 -22.70 -0.51 14.98
N LEU A 51 -21.99 -1.59 15.30
CA LEU A 51 -20.74 -1.54 16.06
C LEU A 51 -19.55 -1.44 15.11
N ASP A 52 -18.75 -2.50 15.02
CA ASP A 52 -17.60 -2.59 14.12
C ASP A 52 -18.03 -3.09 12.72
N GLY A 53 -17.33 -2.65 11.69
CA GLY A 53 -17.49 -3.21 10.35
C GLY A 53 -16.97 -4.64 10.26
N GLY A 54 -17.62 -5.46 9.44
CA GLY A 54 -17.16 -6.82 9.16
C GLY A 54 -15.84 -6.81 8.39
N VAL A 55 -14.96 -7.77 8.67
CA VAL A 55 -13.71 -7.91 7.90
C VAL A 55 -14.00 -8.36 6.46
N GLY A 56 -13.22 -7.85 5.51
CA GLY A 56 -13.26 -8.31 4.13
C GLY A 56 -12.64 -9.70 3.97
N GLY A 57 -13.18 -10.50 3.07
CA GLY A 57 -12.68 -11.83 2.77
C GLY A 57 -11.35 -11.80 2.02
N THR A 58 -10.48 -12.78 2.26
CA THR A 58 -9.24 -12.91 1.47
C THR A 58 -9.54 -13.32 0.03
N GLY A 59 -8.76 -12.82 -0.92
CA GLY A 59 -8.78 -13.32 -2.29
C GLY A 59 -8.22 -14.73 -2.39
N GLY A 60 -8.77 -15.53 -3.30
CA GLY A 60 -8.31 -16.89 -3.56
C GLY A 60 -6.97 -16.93 -4.28
N ALA A 61 -6.17 -17.96 -4.03
CA ALA A 61 -4.94 -18.18 -4.77
C ALA A 61 -5.23 -18.63 -6.20
N ALA A 62 -4.34 -18.31 -7.13
CA ALA A 62 -4.40 -18.84 -8.49
C ALA A 62 -3.92 -20.30 -8.57
N GLY A 63 -4.28 -20.96 -9.68
CA GLY A 63 -3.62 -22.17 -10.16
C GLY A 63 -2.19 -21.92 -10.64
N LEU A 64 -1.53 -22.93 -11.23
CA LEU A 64 -0.20 -22.77 -11.81
C LEU A 64 -0.15 -21.61 -12.83
N LEU A 65 -1.19 -21.51 -13.66
CA LEU A 65 -1.42 -20.43 -14.61
C LEU A 65 -2.72 -19.70 -14.26
N GLY A 66 -2.61 -18.41 -13.99
CA GLY A 66 -3.75 -17.54 -13.71
C GLY A 66 -3.42 -16.49 -12.66
N ASP A 67 -4.25 -15.46 -12.63
CA ASP A 67 -4.11 -14.37 -11.66
C ASP A 67 -4.86 -14.70 -10.39
N ALA A 68 -4.37 -14.17 -9.27
CA ALA A 68 -5.02 -14.40 -7.99
C ALA A 68 -6.22 -13.47 -7.77
N GLY A 69 -7.13 -13.87 -6.90
CA GLY A 69 -8.29 -13.07 -6.57
C GLY A 69 -7.94 -11.87 -5.71
N ALA A 70 -8.63 -10.75 -5.91
CA ALA A 70 -8.55 -9.60 -5.00
C ALA A 70 -9.16 -9.93 -3.63
N GLY A 71 -8.66 -9.31 -2.57
CA GLY A 71 -9.33 -9.30 -1.28
C GLY A 71 -10.57 -8.41 -1.28
N GLY A 72 -11.60 -8.78 -0.54
CA GLY A 72 -12.78 -7.95 -0.35
C GLY A 72 -12.49 -6.79 0.59
N GLY A 73 -13.14 -5.64 0.40
CA GLY A 73 -12.99 -4.54 1.35
C GLY A 73 -13.69 -4.83 2.67
N GLY A 74 -13.24 -4.18 3.74
CA GLY A 74 -13.92 -4.25 5.02
C GLY A 74 -15.18 -3.37 5.06
N GLY A 75 -16.15 -3.79 5.85
CA GLY A 75 -17.42 -3.09 6.01
C GLY A 75 -17.31 -1.84 6.86
N THR A 76 -18.35 -1.01 6.84
CA THR A 76 -18.39 0.21 7.67
C THR A 76 -18.77 -0.13 9.11
N GLY A 77 -18.10 0.46 10.10
CA GLY A 77 -18.56 0.48 11.50
C GLY A 77 -19.21 1.82 11.83
N LEU A 78 -20.45 1.83 12.32
CA LEU A 78 -21.19 3.08 12.54
C LEU A 78 -20.75 3.80 13.83
N VAL A 79 -20.64 3.08 14.94
CA VAL A 79 -20.28 3.67 16.24
C VAL A 79 -18.86 3.30 16.66
N ARG A 80 -18.25 2.32 15.98
CA ARG A 80 -16.89 1.85 16.26
C ARG A 80 -16.02 1.79 15.00
N ASP A 81 -15.12 0.81 14.93
CA ASP A 81 -14.08 0.77 13.93
C ASP A 81 -14.59 0.18 12.60
N GLY A 82 -13.96 0.56 11.49
CA GLY A 82 -14.22 -0.11 10.22
C GLY A 82 -13.76 -1.57 10.25
N GLY A 83 -14.19 -2.35 9.25
CA GLY A 83 -13.66 -3.68 9.02
C GLY A 83 -12.31 -3.63 8.32
N VAL A 84 -11.38 -4.53 8.65
CA VAL A 84 -10.10 -4.63 7.93
C VAL A 84 -10.35 -5.16 6.52
N GLY A 85 -9.63 -4.61 5.52
CA GLY A 85 -9.65 -5.12 4.16
C GLY A 85 -8.99 -6.50 4.04
N GLY A 86 -9.58 -7.39 3.25
CA GLY A 86 -9.04 -8.72 3.00
C GLY A 86 -7.73 -8.67 2.21
N ALA A 87 -6.80 -9.57 2.47
CA ALA A 87 -5.58 -9.68 1.67
C ALA A 87 -5.90 -10.19 0.25
N GLY A 88 -5.13 -9.73 -0.74
CA GLY A 88 -5.14 -10.30 -2.08
C GLY A 88 -4.54 -11.71 -2.11
N GLY A 89 -5.05 -12.55 -3.01
CA GLY A 89 -4.55 -13.91 -3.20
C GLY A 89 -3.15 -13.94 -3.84
N ALA A 90 -2.43 -15.05 -3.68
CA ALA A 90 -1.13 -15.23 -4.34
C ALA A 90 -1.29 -15.85 -5.75
N GLY A 91 -0.51 -15.35 -6.70
CA GLY A 91 -0.34 -15.96 -8.02
C GLY A 91 0.38 -17.31 -7.94
N GLY A 92 0.30 -18.10 -9.01
CA GLY A 92 0.92 -19.43 -9.09
C GLY A 92 2.35 -19.41 -9.60
N LEU A 93 2.60 -20.07 -10.74
CA LEU A 93 3.88 -20.01 -11.45
C LEU A 93 3.93 -18.80 -12.39
N VAL A 94 2.81 -18.56 -13.07
CA VAL A 94 2.60 -17.41 -13.95
C VAL A 94 1.24 -16.79 -13.64
N GLY A 95 1.26 -15.50 -13.32
CA GLY A 95 0.07 -14.69 -13.08
C GLY A 95 0.29 -13.69 -11.96
N ASP A 96 -0.54 -12.67 -11.93
CA ASP A 96 -0.37 -11.56 -11.00
C ASP A 96 -0.94 -11.88 -9.61
N GLY A 97 -0.42 -11.19 -8.60
CA GLY A 97 -0.98 -11.21 -7.26
C GLY A 97 -2.27 -10.40 -7.19
N GLY A 98 -3.19 -10.81 -6.33
CA GLY A 98 -4.47 -10.13 -6.16
C GLY A 98 -4.31 -8.79 -5.45
N LEU A 99 -5.16 -7.82 -5.77
CA LEU A 99 -5.24 -6.56 -5.03
C LEU A 99 -5.65 -6.81 -3.57
N GLY A 100 -5.08 -6.06 -2.63
CA GLY A 100 -5.57 -5.99 -1.25
C GLY A 100 -6.87 -5.17 -1.13
N GLY A 101 -7.84 -5.66 -0.36
CA GLY A 101 -9.11 -4.97 -0.15
C GLY A 101 -8.95 -3.68 0.65
N HIS A 102 -9.81 -2.69 0.42
CA HIS A 102 -9.79 -1.45 1.20
C HIS A 102 -10.22 -1.67 2.65
N GLY A 103 -9.65 -0.92 3.57
CA GLY A 103 -10.13 -0.84 4.94
C GLY A 103 -11.47 -0.10 5.00
N GLY A 104 -12.37 -0.58 5.86
CA GLY A 104 -13.68 0.01 6.08
C GLY A 104 -13.58 1.34 6.83
N THR A 105 -14.56 2.21 6.60
CA THR A 105 -14.71 3.43 7.39
C THR A 105 -15.27 3.11 8.77
N GLY A 106 -14.75 3.75 9.82
CA GLY A 106 -15.30 3.65 11.17
C GLY A 106 -15.79 4.98 11.71
N GLY A 107 -16.87 4.93 12.49
CA GLY A 107 -17.34 6.03 13.33
C GLY A 107 -16.41 6.35 14.50
N THR A 108 -15.41 5.51 14.77
CA THR A 108 -14.22 5.85 15.56
C THR A 108 -12.97 5.85 14.70
N ASN A 109 -12.40 4.67 14.44
CA ASN A 109 -11.20 4.53 13.62
C ASN A 109 -11.52 3.87 12.28
N GLY A 110 -10.86 4.34 11.24
CA GLY A 110 -10.79 3.61 9.98
C GLY A 110 -9.93 2.36 10.18
N ALA A 111 -10.24 1.31 9.43
CA ALA A 111 -9.49 0.08 9.51
C ALA A 111 -8.40 -0.01 8.44
N ALA A 112 -7.42 -0.88 8.67
CA ALA A 112 -6.34 -1.07 7.73
C ALA A 112 -6.82 -1.65 6.39
N GLY A 113 -6.15 -1.26 5.31
CA GLY A 113 -6.27 -1.93 4.03
C GLY A 113 -5.54 -3.28 4.03
N GLY A 114 -6.03 -4.21 3.21
CA GLY A 114 -5.43 -5.52 3.01
C GLY A 114 -4.12 -5.43 2.24
N ALA A 115 -3.18 -6.33 2.54
CA ALA A 115 -1.96 -6.45 1.75
C ALA A 115 -2.28 -6.98 0.33
N GLY A 116 -1.50 -6.50 -0.64
CA GLY A 116 -1.48 -7.06 -1.97
C GLY A 116 -0.88 -8.46 -2.00
N GLY A 117 -1.41 -9.28 -2.89
CA GLY A 117 -0.97 -10.64 -3.14
C GLY A 117 0.37 -10.71 -3.84
N ARG A 118 1.12 -11.80 -3.64
CA ARG A 118 2.38 -12.02 -4.35
C ARG A 118 2.10 -12.42 -5.80
N GLY A 119 2.89 -11.92 -6.74
CA GLY A 119 2.91 -12.40 -8.12
C GLY A 119 3.41 -13.84 -8.22
N GLY A 120 3.17 -14.46 -9.37
CA GLY A 120 3.56 -15.82 -9.67
C GLY A 120 5.08 -15.99 -9.69
N LEU A 121 5.57 -17.18 -9.32
CA LEU A 121 6.99 -17.42 -9.05
C LEU A 121 7.90 -17.02 -10.22
N LEU A 122 7.56 -17.40 -11.46
CA LEU A 122 8.40 -17.08 -12.62
C LEU A 122 8.05 -15.73 -13.20
N TYR A 123 6.76 -15.47 -13.38
CA TYR A 123 6.28 -14.24 -13.99
C TYR A 123 5.00 -13.78 -13.31
N GLY A 124 4.96 -12.52 -12.91
CA GLY A 124 3.79 -11.90 -12.33
C GLY A 124 4.14 -10.69 -11.49
N ALA A 125 3.35 -9.63 -11.64
CA ALA A 125 3.42 -8.48 -10.76
C ALA A 125 2.85 -8.84 -9.38
N GLY A 126 3.37 -8.18 -8.34
CA GLY A 126 2.68 -8.18 -7.06
C GLY A 126 1.41 -7.35 -7.16
N GLY A 127 0.35 -7.76 -6.46
CA GLY A 127 -0.87 -6.99 -6.35
C GLY A 127 -0.65 -5.75 -5.49
N ASP A 128 -1.40 -4.68 -5.75
CA ASP A 128 -1.31 -3.47 -4.93
C ASP A 128 -1.90 -3.71 -3.52
N GLY A 129 -1.46 -2.92 -2.55
CA GLY A 129 -2.06 -2.88 -1.22
C GLY A 129 -3.36 -2.06 -1.25
N GLY A 130 -4.34 -2.46 -0.44
CA GLY A 130 -5.59 -1.72 -0.28
C GLY A 130 -5.38 -0.43 0.50
N ALA A 131 -6.09 0.63 0.14
CA ALA A 131 -6.10 1.85 0.96
C ALA A 131 -6.71 1.59 2.35
N GLY A 132 -6.23 2.31 3.36
CA GLY A 132 -6.83 2.32 4.68
C GLY A 132 -8.15 3.10 4.72
N GLY A 133 -9.04 2.71 5.62
CA GLY A 133 -10.34 3.33 5.79
C GLY A 133 -10.28 4.66 6.53
N ASN A 134 -11.31 5.49 6.38
CA ASN A 134 -11.40 6.76 7.11
C ASN A 134 -11.92 6.56 8.54
N GLY A 135 -11.38 7.31 9.49
CA GLY A 135 -11.85 7.31 10.89
C GLY A 135 -12.14 8.72 11.40
N GLN A 136 -13.42 9.06 11.56
CA GLN A 136 -13.84 10.32 12.15
C GLN A 136 -14.81 10.04 13.30
N PRO A 137 -14.48 10.44 14.55
CA PRO A 137 -13.55 11.51 14.93
C PRO A 137 -12.16 11.03 15.40
N ALA A 138 -11.72 9.79 15.13
CA ALA A 138 -10.42 9.31 15.62
C ALA A 138 -9.36 9.16 14.51
N THR A 139 -8.84 7.95 14.28
CA THR A 139 -7.65 7.72 13.45
C THR A 139 -8.03 7.09 12.11
N GLY A 140 -7.43 7.55 11.01
CA GLY A 140 -7.50 6.85 9.72
C GLY A 140 -6.75 5.52 9.77
N GLY A 141 -7.24 4.52 9.04
CA GLY A 141 -6.60 3.21 8.97
C GLY A 141 -5.36 3.23 8.08
N ASP A 142 -4.38 2.38 8.36
CA ASP A 142 -3.16 2.30 7.55
C ASP A 142 -3.44 1.67 6.18
N GLY A 143 -2.70 2.09 5.16
CA GLY A 143 -2.69 1.45 3.85
C GLY A 143 -1.95 0.11 3.88
N GLY A 144 -2.45 -0.85 3.12
CA GLY A 144 -1.86 -2.18 2.98
C GLY A 144 -0.54 -2.15 2.21
N ALA A 145 0.37 -3.06 2.53
CA ALA A 145 1.60 -3.21 1.75
C ALA A 145 1.31 -3.76 0.34
N GLY A 146 2.07 -3.31 -0.65
CA GLY A 146 2.09 -3.90 -1.98
C GLY A 146 2.75 -5.28 -1.99
N GLY A 147 2.26 -6.16 -2.84
CA GLY A 147 2.76 -7.52 -3.01
C GLY A 147 4.12 -7.58 -3.69
N ALA A 148 4.90 -8.61 -3.36
CA ALA A 148 6.14 -8.89 -4.08
C ALA A 148 5.86 -9.50 -5.46
N ALA A 149 6.68 -9.18 -6.45
CA ALA A 149 6.65 -9.80 -7.78
C ALA A 149 7.30 -11.20 -7.79
N GLY A 150 7.13 -11.89 -8.92
CA GLY A 150 7.92 -13.06 -9.30
C GLY A 150 9.37 -12.75 -9.67
N LEU A 151 10.07 -13.73 -10.25
CA LEU A 151 11.40 -13.50 -10.84
C LEU A 151 11.37 -12.35 -11.86
N PHE A 152 10.33 -12.34 -12.70
CA PHE A 152 10.04 -11.28 -13.65
C PHE A 152 8.70 -10.61 -13.28
N GLY A 153 8.72 -9.31 -13.03
CA GLY A 153 7.53 -8.55 -12.71
C GLY A 153 7.82 -7.35 -11.82
N ALA A 154 6.89 -6.41 -11.78
CA ALA A 154 6.97 -5.25 -10.88
C ALA A 154 6.34 -5.57 -9.52
N GLY A 155 6.92 -5.01 -8.45
CA GLY A 155 6.25 -5.05 -7.15
C GLY A 155 4.98 -4.20 -7.15
N GLY A 156 3.98 -4.59 -6.36
CA GLY A 156 2.72 -3.85 -6.25
C GLY A 156 2.90 -2.53 -5.50
N ARG A 157 2.09 -1.52 -5.81
CA ARG A 157 2.04 -0.27 -5.05
C ARG A 157 1.53 -0.51 -3.63
N GLY A 158 2.04 0.22 -2.65
CA GLY A 158 1.43 0.28 -1.31
C GLY A 158 0.15 1.11 -1.29
N GLY A 159 -0.84 0.70 -0.51
CA GLY A 159 -2.09 1.42 -0.37
C GLY A 159 -1.90 2.73 0.38
N ASP A 160 -2.73 3.73 0.09
CA ASP A 160 -2.68 5.01 0.78
C ASP A 160 -3.30 4.89 2.19
N GLY A 161 -2.81 5.67 3.15
CA GLY A 161 -3.37 5.76 4.48
C GLY A 161 -4.70 6.52 4.49
N GLY A 162 -5.64 6.07 5.31
CA GLY A 162 -6.96 6.69 5.44
C GLY A 162 -6.92 8.03 6.14
N VAL A 163 -7.96 8.84 5.94
CA VAL A 163 -8.11 10.14 6.61
C VAL A 163 -8.57 9.93 8.05
N GLY A 164 -8.01 10.70 8.97
CA GLY A 164 -8.52 10.76 10.34
C GLY A 164 -8.73 12.17 10.85
N HIS A 165 -9.24 12.31 12.07
CA HIS A 165 -9.29 13.60 12.75
C HIS A 165 -8.07 13.80 13.65
N ASN A 166 -7.77 12.81 14.50
CA ASN A 166 -6.59 12.82 15.37
C ASN A 166 -5.33 12.52 14.58
N LYS A 167 -5.35 11.45 13.79
CA LYS A 167 -4.21 10.96 13.04
C LYS A 167 -4.68 10.41 11.71
N GLY A 168 -3.94 10.64 10.64
CA GLY A 168 -4.14 9.87 9.42
C GLY A 168 -3.75 8.40 9.63
N GLY A 169 -3.89 7.60 8.59
CA GLY A 169 -3.24 6.28 8.48
C GLY A 169 -1.86 6.39 7.84
N LEU A 170 -0.96 5.45 8.13
CA LEU A 170 0.31 5.34 7.42
C LEU A 170 0.07 4.90 5.97
N GLY A 171 0.88 5.39 5.04
CA GLY A 171 0.96 4.83 3.70
C GLY A 171 1.64 3.46 3.69
N GLY A 172 1.11 2.53 2.92
CA GLY A 172 1.66 1.18 2.76
C GLY A 172 2.99 1.18 1.99
N GLY A 173 3.90 0.27 2.34
CA GLY A 173 5.13 0.09 1.58
C GLY A 173 4.89 -0.51 0.21
N GLY A 174 5.64 -0.08 -0.79
CA GLY A 174 5.65 -0.70 -2.11
C GLY A 174 6.32 -2.08 -2.11
N GLY A 175 5.82 -2.97 -2.95
CA GLY A 175 6.32 -4.33 -3.12
C GLY A 175 7.68 -4.38 -3.80
N ILE A 176 8.41 -5.46 -3.55
CA ILE A 176 9.73 -5.69 -4.17
C ILE A 176 9.60 -6.44 -5.50
N SER A 177 10.59 -6.28 -6.37
CA SER A 177 10.86 -7.18 -7.51
C SER A 177 12.10 -8.05 -7.23
N MET A 178 12.18 -9.24 -7.82
CA MET A 178 13.23 -10.22 -7.51
C MET A 178 14.41 -10.17 -8.47
N LEU A 179 14.27 -10.62 -9.73
CA LEU A 179 15.39 -10.67 -10.69
C LEU A 179 15.35 -9.45 -11.62
N CYS A 180 14.20 -9.25 -12.26
CA CYS A 180 13.97 -8.16 -13.20
C CYS A 180 12.60 -7.54 -12.96
N GLY A 181 12.59 -6.23 -12.81
CA GLY A 181 11.37 -5.43 -12.68
C GLY A 181 11.53 -4.30 -11.69
N ASN A 182 10.59 -3.36 -11.73
CA ASN A 182 10.61 -2.19 -10.87
C ASN A 182 10.07 -2.54 -9.48
N GLY A 183 10.55 -1.84 -8.46
CA GLY A 183 9.87 -1.83 -7.17
C GLY A 183 8.54 -1.07 -7.27
N GLY A 184 7.57 -1.46 -6.46
CA GLY A 184 6.30 -0.75 -6.35
C GLY A 184 6.44 0.58 -5.63
N ASN A 185 5.61 1.57 -5.95
CA ASN A 185 5.62 2.83 -5.21
C ASN A 185 5.06 2.64 -3.80
N GLY A 186 5.50 3.43 -2.84
CA GLY A 186 4.83 3.55 -1.55
C GLY A 186 3.49 4.28 -1.69
N GLY A 187 2.57 3.99 -0.78
CA GLY A 187 1.30 4.70 -0.66
C GLY A 187 1.47 6.02 0.09
N ASP A 188 0.58 6.96 -0.16
CA ASP A 188 0.58 8.26 0.53
C ASP A 188 0.14 8.10 1.99
N GLY A 189 0.64 8.96 2.86
CA GLY A 189 0.19 9.05 4.24
C GLY A 189 -1.16 9.74 4.33
N GLY A 190 -2.00 9.28 5.25
CA GLY A 190 -3.31 9.83 5.50
C GLY A 190 -3.27 11.23 6.09
N ALA A 191 -4.20 12.07 5.65
CA ALA A 191 -4.41 13.40 6.21
C ALA A 191 -5.12 13.32 7.57
N ALA A 192 -4.88 14.32 8.43
CA ALA A 192 -5.71 14.55 9.61
C ALA A 192 -5.78 16.00 10.07
N GLY A 193 -6.72 16.25 10.98
CA GLY A 193 -6.88 17.54 11.65
C GLY A 193 -5.70 17.91 12.55
N LEU A 194 -5.13 16.93 13.26
CA LEU A 194 -3.91 17.10 14.06
C LEU A 194 -2.67 16.56 13.34
N ASP A 195 -2.53 15.24 13.24
CA ASP A 195 -1.27 14.65 12.74
C ASP A 195 -1.48 13.91 11.43
N GLY A 196 -0.96 14.49 10.36
CA GLY A 196 -0.70 13.77 9.12
C GLY A 196 0.29 12.63 9.38
N ARG A 197 0.14 11.54 8.64
CA ARG A 197 0.99 10.35 8.83
C ARG A 197 1.98 10.15 7.70
N ALA A 198 2.99 9.32 7.97
CA ALA A 198 4.05 9.08 7.02
C ALA A 198 3.54 8.45 5.73
N GLY A 199 4.14 8.84 4.60
CA GLY A 199 4.05 8.09 3.36
C GLY A 199 4.85 6.79 3.44
N GLY A 200 4.41 5.80 2.68
CA GLY A 200 5.05 4.49 2.58
C GLY A 200 6.36 4.54 1.82
N SER A 201 7.29 3.67 2.18
CA SER A 201 8.54 3.50 1.44
C SER A 201 8.30 2.89 0.06
N GLY A 202 9.04 3.33 -0.95
CA GLY A 202 9.11 2.67 -2.25
C GLY A 202 9.81 1.31 -2.16
N GLY A 203 9.29 0.36 -2.93
CA GLY A 203 9.80 -1.00 -3.05
C GLY A 203 11.14 -1.07 -3.78
N LYS A 204 11.91 -2.11 -3.50
CA LYS A 204 13.20 -2.36 -4.16
C LYS A 204 12.98 -2.99 -5.53
N ALA A 205 13.78 -2.59 -6.50
CA ALA A 205 13.79 -3.20 -7.83
C ALA A 205 14.39 -4.61 -7.83
N GLY A 206 14.25 -5.30 -8.96
CA GLY A 206 14.92 -6.57 -9.21
C GLY A 206 16.44 -6.44 -9.21
N ILE A 207 17.14 -7.52 -8.85
CA ILE A 207 18.60 -7.53 -8.64
C ILE A 207 19.37 -7.07 -9.89
N LEU A 208 18.96 -7.48 -11.08
CA LEU A 208 19.70 -7.21 -12.32
C LEU A 208 19.24 -5.93 -13.01
N PHE A 209 17.93 -5.82 -13.24
CA PHE A 209 17.33 -4.73 -13.99
C PHE A 209 16.09 -4.21 -13.29
N GLY A 210 16.00 -2.89 -13.15
CA GLY A 210 14.79 -2.23 -12.70
C GLY A 210 15.07 -0.99 -11.86
N ASN A 211 14.07 -0.11 -11.84
CA ASN A 211 14.09 1.11 -11.04
C ASN A 211 13.46 0.85 -9.67
N GLY A 212 14.00 1.49 -8.64
CA GLY A 212 13.35 1.53 -7.33
C GLY A 212 12.01 2.25 -7.40
N GLY A 213 11.04 1.82 -6.60
CA GLY A 213 9.74 2.50 -6.48
C GLY A 213 9.88 3.86 -5.79
N GLY A 214 9.03 4.83 -6.14
CA GLY A 214 8.97 6.10 -5.42
C GLY A 214 8.44 5.93 -4.01
N GLY A 215 8.90 6.76 -3.07
CA GLY A 215 8.27 6.90 -1.75
C GLY A 215 6.96 7.68 -1.85
N GLY A 216 6.00 7.33 -1.01
CA GLY A 216 4.72 8.02 -0.90
C GLY A 216 4.86 9.37 -0.21
N THR A 217 3.97 10.31 -0.51
CA THR A 217 3.94 11.61 0.15
C THR A 217 3.47 11.48 1.59
N GLY A 218 3.96 12.35 2.47
CA GLY A 218 3.47 12.45 3.83
C GLY A 218 2.10 13.13 3.88
N GLY A 219 1.25 12.69 4.80
CA GLY A 219 -0.09 13.20 4.97
C GLY A 219 -0.14 14.62 5.52
N PHE A 220 -1.19 15.34 5.15
CA PHE A 220 -1.49 16.66 5.70
C PHE A 220 -1.82 16.59 7.19
N GLY A 221 -1.33 17.55 7.98
CA GLY A 221 -1.69 17.70 9.39
C GLY A 221 -1.92 19.16 9.79
N GLY A 222 -2.26 19.41 11.06
CA GLY A 222 -2.36 20.74 11.64
C GLY A 222 -3.35 21.65 10.90
N PHE A 223 -4.62 21.25 10.80
CA PHE A 223 -5.66 22.02 10.11
C PHE A 223 -6.12 23.24 10.93
N SER A 224 -6.71 23.00 12.10
CA SER A 224 -7.31 24.05 12.96
C SER A 224 -6.65 24.16 14.34
N ILE A 225 -5.81 23.19 14.71
CA ILE A 225 -5.00 23.20 15.92
C ILE A 225 -3.57 22.77 15.58
N PRO A 226 -2.56 23.16 16.39
CA PRO A 226 -1.17 22.83 16.10
C PRO A 226 -0.98 21.31 15.97
N GLY A 227 -0.29 20.90 14.90
CA GLY A 227 -0.05 19.49 14.62
C GLY A 227 1.13 19.28 13.66
N HIS A 228 1.27 18.05 13.19
CA HIS A 228 2.41 17.64 12.37
C HIS A 228 1.99 17.18 10.98
N GLY A 229 2.69 17.67 9.96
CA GLY A 229 2.68 17.05 8.65
C GLY A 229 3.42 15.72 8.70
N GLY A 230 2.92 14.72 7.99
CA GLY A 230 3.56 13.41 7.93
C GLY A 230 4.88 13.46 7.17
N PRO A 231 5.92 12.70 7.53
CA PRO A 231 7.12 12.61 6.71
C PRO A 231 6.84 11.88 5.39
N GLY A 232 7.54 12.27 4.32
CA GLY A 232 7.53 11.54 3.07
C GLY A 232 8.27 10.21 3.17
N GLY A 233 7.82 9.22 2.39
CA GLY A 233 8.43 7.91 2.30
C GLY A 233 9.78 7.93 1.59
N VAL A 234 10.67 7.03 1.98
CA VAL A 234 11.96 6.85 1.27
C VAL A 234 11.75 6.18 -0.08
N GLY A 235 12.59 6.52 -1.06
CA GLY A 235 12.64 5.85 -2.35
C GLY A 235 13.23 4.43 -2.30
N GLY A 236 12.84 3.62 -3.27
CA GLY A 236 13.35 2.28 -3.51
C GLY A 236 14.76 2.29 -4.08
N GLN A 237 15.57 1.27 -3.76
CA GLN A 237 16.86 1.08 -4.42
C GLN A 237 16.66 0.43 -5.79
N ALA A 238 17.53 0.77 -6.73
CA ALA A 238 17.57 0.18 -8.05
C ALA A 238 18.17 -1.23 -8.07
N GLY A 239 18.02 -1.88 -9.22
CA GLY A 239 18.81 -3.05 -9.60
C GLY A 239 20.25 -2.69 -9.93
N LEU A 240 21.02 -3.65 -10.43
CA LEU A 240 22.37 -3.40 -10.92
C LEU A 240 22.35 -2.35 -12.03
N ILE A 241 21.38 -2.46 -12.94
CA ILE A 241 21.06 -1.49 -13.97
C ILE A 241 19.66 -0.93 -13.70
N GLY A 242 19.60 0.36 -13.39
CA GLY A 242 18.37 1.08 -13.12
C GLY A 242 18.59 2.27 -12.19
N ASN A 243 17.55 3.09 -12.08
CA ASN A 243 17.57 4.30 -11.28
C ASN A 243 16.98 4.06 -9.89
N GLY A 244 17.48 4.78 -8.90
CA GLY A 244 16.84 4.83 -7.60
C GLY A 244 15.48 5.51 -7.67
N GLY A 245 14.56 5.12 -6.79
CA GLY A 245 13.25 5.74 -6.69
C GLY A 245 13.32 7.11 -5.99
N ASN A 246 12.50 8.07 -6.38
CA ASN A 246 12.44 9.36 -5.69
C ASN A 246 11.87 9.20 -4.28
N GLY A 247 12.33 10.01 -3.33
CA GLY A 247 11.69 10.15 -2.03
C GLY A 247 10.40 10.95 -2.13
N GLY A 248 9.44 10.64 -1.26
CA GLY A 248 8.17 11.35 -1.18
C GLY A 248 8.30 12.71 -0.52
N ALA A 249 7.47 13.67 -0.90
CA ALA A 249 7.41 14.96 -0.22
C ALA A 249 6.88 14.82 1.21
N GLY A 250 7.34 15.68 2.11
CA GLY A 250 6.74 15.83 3.44
C GLY A 250 5.36 16.48 3.36
N GLY A 251 4.48 16.09 4.29
CA GLY A 251 3.13 16.62 4.40
C GLY A 251 3.11 18.05 4.92
N ILE A 252 2.20 18.85 4.40
CA ILE A 252 2.08 20.27 4.79
C ILE A 252 1.20 20.43 6.04
N THR A 253 1.27 21.62 6.65
CA THR A 253 0.40 22.04 7.77
C THR A 253 -0.14 23.46 7.58
N SER A 254 -1.19 23.83 8.30
CA SER A 254 -1.86 25.14 8.15
C SER A 254 -2.01 25.95 9.43
N ALA A 255 -2.11 25.32 10.61
CA ALA A 255 -2.32 25.99 11.89
C ALA A 255 -1.02 26.58 12.45
N ALA A 256 -1.12 27.74 13.11
CA ALA A 256 0.03 28.39 13.74
C ALA A 256 0.66 27.50 14.82
N GLY A 257 1.98 27.35 14.79
CA GLY A 257 2.73 26.45 15.69
C GLY A 257 2.85 25.02 15.18
N SER A 258 2.32 24.72 13.99
CA SER A 258 2.47 23.41 13.35
C SER A 258 3.84 23.25 12.66
N THR A 259 4.25 22.00 12.52
CA THR A 259 5.50 21.63 11.81
C THR A 259 5.18 20.78 10.59
N GLY A 260 5.65 21.20 9.42
CA GLY A 260 5.58 20.41 8.20
C GLY A 260 6.44 19.14 8.30
N GLY A 261 6.07 18.11 7.55
CA GLY A 261 6.77 16.84 7.53
C GLY A 261 8.12 16.93 6.80
N ASN A 262 9.05 16.06 7.15
CA ASN A 262 10.31 15.95 6.39
C ASN A 262 10.08 15.31 5.03
N GLY A 263 10.82 15.72 4.01
CA GLY A 263 10.92 14.99 2.75
C GLY A 263 11.65 13.66 2.94
N GLY A 264 11.22 12.64 2.19
CA GLY A 264 11.85 11.33 2.17
C GLY A 264 13.14 11.33 1.36
N ASN A 265 14.11 10.51 1.73
CA ASN A 265 15.34 10.37 0.94
C ASN A 265 15.07 9.63 -0.37
N GLY A 266 15.75 10.03 -1.44
CA GLY A 266 15.80 9.27 -2.67
C GLY A 266 16.56 7.95 -2.50
N GLY A 267 16.20 6.96 -3.30
CA GLY A 267 16.86 5.66 -3.32
C GLY A 267 18.14 5.67 -4.15
N ASP A 268 19.04 4.76 -3.84
CA ASP A 268 20.31 4.62 -4.54
C ASP A 268 20.18 3.82 -5.84
N ALA A 269 20.95 4.21 -6.85
CA ALA A 269 21.34 3.32 -7.95
C ALA A 269 22.53 2.43 -7.52
N ARG A 270 22.90 1.45 -8.37
CA ARG A 270 23.98 0.50 -8.03
C ARG A 270 25.18 0.55 -8.98
N LEU A 271 25.10 -0.03 -10.18
CA LEU A 271 26.22 -0.05 -11.13
C LEU A 271 26.01 0.94 -12.26
N ILE A 272 24.85 0.90 -12.91
CA ILE A 272 24.45 1.84 -13.96
C ILE A 272 23.08 2.41 -13.62
N GLY A 273 22.97 3.73 -13.55
CA GLY A 273 21.72 4.46 -13.36
C GLY A 273 21.86 5.60 -12.36
N ASP A 274 20.89 6.50 -12.37
CA ASP A 274 20.88 7.69 -11.53
C ASP A 274 20.25 7.41 -10.16
N GLY A 275 20.75 8.04 -9.12
CA GLY A 275 20.10 8.04 -7.81
C GLY A 275 18.78 8.81 -7.86
N GLY A 276 17.80 8.38 -7.06
CA GLY A 276 16.52 9.07 -6.95
C GLY A 276 16.66 10.42 -6.25
N ASN A 277 15.82 11.38 -6.60
CA ASN A 277 15.79 12.68 -5.93
C ASN A 277 15.22 12.55 -4.51
N GLY A 278 15.70 13.38 -3.60
CA GLY A 278 15.09 13.56 -2.29
C GLY A 278 13.77 14.32 -2.42
N GLY A 279 12.81 13.99 -1.55
CA GLY A 279 11.52 14.66 -1.47
C GLY A 279 11.64 16.04 -0.84
N ASN A 280 10.77 16.95 -1.24
CA ASN A 280 10.70 18.30 -0.66
C ASN A 280 10.18 18.25 0.77
N ALA A 281 10.57 19.22 1.59
CA ALA A 281 9.99 19.43 2.90
C ALA A 281 8.51 19.81 2.79
N GLY A 282 7.74 19.42 3.79
CA GLY A 282 6.40 19.90 4.02
C GLY A 282 6.42 21.33 4.54
N THR A 283 5.52 22.16 4.02
CA THR A 283 5.37 23.55 4.45
C THR A 283 4.57 23.64 5.76
N GLY A 284 4.77 24.71 6.52
CA GLY A 284 4.13 24.96 7.80
C GLY A 284 4.70 26.20 8.48
N THR A 285 4.23 26.54 9.69
CA THR A 285 4.89 27.61 10.47
C THR A 285 6.33 27.28 10.82
N THR A 286 6.61 25.99 11.00
CA THR A 286 7.95 25.43 10.96
C THR A 286 7.99 24.47 9.77
N ALA A 287 8.84 24.72 8.78
CA ALA A 287 8.99 23.79 7.66
C ALA A 287 9.71 22.51 8.11
N GLY A 288 9.43 21.39 7.43
CA GLY A 288 10.21 20.17 7.61
C GLY A 288 11.63 20.27 7.02
N GLY A 289 12.42 19.22 7.19
CA GLY A 289 13.71 19.07 6.51
C GLY A 289 13.56 18.48 5.10
N PRO A 290 14.36 18.90 4.11
CA PRO A 290 14.37 18.27 2.79
C PRO A 290 14.99 16.87 2.85
N GLY A 291 14.52 15.97 2.00
CA GLY A 291 15.11 14.65 1.81
C GLY A 291 16.43 14.72 1.05
N THR A 292 17.36 13.82 1.35
CA THR A 292 18.61 13.73 0.59
C THR A 292 18.42 12.98 -0.72
N GLY A 293 19.10 13.39 -1.78
CA GLY A 293 19.18 12.62 -3.02
C GLY A 293 19.98 11.33 -2.85
N GLY A 294 19.56 10.27 -3.54
CA GLY A 294 20.24 8.98 -3.57
C GLY A 294 21.52 9.01 -4.39
N THR A 295 22.42 8.08 -4.13
CA THR A 295 23.69 7.93 -4.87
C THR A 295 23.45 7.40 -6.30
N GLY A 296 24.27 7.88 -7.24
CA GLY A 296 24.30 7.35 -8.61
C GLY A 296 25.10 6.04 -8.70
N GLY A 297 24.98 5.36 -9.84
CA GLY A 297 25.66 4.11 -10.13
C GLY A 297 27.19 4.23 -10.12
N LEU A 298 27.87 3.19 -9.64
CA LEU A 298 29.32 3.14 -9.51
C LEU A 298 30.06 3.37 -10.84
N LEU A 299 29.53 2.83 -11.94
CA LEU A 299 30.15 2.93 -13.26
C LEU A 299 29.60 4.12 -14.05
N LEU A 300 28.28 4.28 -14.07
CA LEU A 300 27.59 5.38 -14.76
C LEU A 300 26.36 5.78 -13.97
N GLY A 301 26.18 7.07 -13.71
CA GLY A 301 25.00 7.59 -13.03
C GLY A 301 25.27 8.85 -12.23
N GLN A 302 24.29 9.74 -12.19
CA GLN A 302 24.32 10.95 -11.38
C GLN A 302 23.71 10.69 -10.00
N ARG A 303 24.19 11.43 -8.99
CA ARG A 303 23.50 11.52 -7.70
C ARG A 303 22.18 12.26 -7.90
N GLY A 304 21.12 11.79 -7.25
CA GLY A 304 19.86 12.54 -7.17
C GLY A 304 20.05 13.87 -6.46
N VAL A 305 19.21 14.85 -6.79
CA VAL A 305 19.23 16.13 -6.09
C VAL A 305 18.53 16.02 -4.74
N ASN A 306 18.96 16.81 -3.76
CA ASN A 306 18.23 16.95 -2.49
C ASN A 306 16.90 17.67 -2.75
N GLY A 307 15.92 17.43 -1.89
CA GLY A 307 14.66 18.17 -1.92
C GLY A 307 14.82 19.64 -1.57
N SER A 308 13.79 20.43 -1.90
CA SER A 308 13.70 21.84 -1.50
C SER A 308 13.00 22.00 -0.15
N THR A 309 13.22 23.15 0.48
CA THR A 309 12.45 23.64 1.64
C THR A 309 11.26 24.49 1.19
#